data_AF-A0A0M2PJ49-F1
#
_entry.id   AF-A0A0M2PJ49-F1
#
_cell.length_a   1.000
_cell.length_b   1.000
_cell.length_c   1.000
_cell.angle_alpha   90.00
_cell.angle_beta   90.00
_cell.angle_gamma   90.00
#
_symmetry.space_group_name_H-M   'P 1'
#
loop_
_entity.id
_entity.type
_entity.pdbx_description
1 polymer ?
#
loop_
_entity_poly.entity_id
_entity_poly.type
_entity_poly.pdbx_seq_one_letter_code
_entity_poly.pdbx_strand_id
1 'polypeptide(L)'
;MLHKIVSAPINLVIKIGEKVKEEADKQLYDLPTIQQKLIQLQMMYELGELPDAAYKKQEEDLLHRYEIAKRLEMEQWEELTKRKGG
;
A
#
# COMPACT_ATOMS: atom_id res chain seq x y z
N MET A 1 1.22 19.19 -44.48
CA MET A 1 0.66 18.12 -43.64
C MET A 1 1.51 17.99 -42.36
N LEU A 2 1.33 18.88 -41.38
CA LEU A 2 2.11 18.88 -40.12
C LEU A 2 1.24 19.35 -38.94
N HIS A 3 0.05 18.78 -38.80
CA HIS A 3 -0.75 18.94 -37.59
C HIS A 3 -1.09 17.53 -37.12
N LYS A 4 -0.37 17.03 -36.11
CA LYS A 4 -0.73 15.94 -35.16
C LYS A 4 0.51 15.29 -34.49
N ILE A 5 1.44 16.06 -33.92
CA ILE A 5 2.46 15.48 -33.02
C ILE A 5 2.77 16.43 -31.86
N VAL A 6 1.78 16.73 -31.00
CA VAL A 6 2.08 17.44 -29.73
C VAL A 6 1.21 16.97 -28.54
N SER A 7 0.60 15.79 -28.59
CA SER A 7 -0.13 15.24 -27.42
C SER A 7 0.37 13.88 -26.93
N ALA A 8 1.40 13.31 -27.56
CA ALA A 8 1.95 12.00 -27.20
C ALA A 8 2.77 11.93 -25.89
N PRO A 9 3.53 12.96 -25.45
CA PRO A 9 4.45 12.78 -24.31
C PRO A 9 3.75 12.83 -22.94
N ILE A 10 2.55 13.40 -22.84
CA ILE A 10 1.85 13.56 -21.55
C ILE A 10 1.23 12.22 -21.10
N ASN A 11 0.65 11.44 -22.01
CA ASN A 11 0.05 10.14 -21.69
C ASN A 11 1.08 9.09 -21.27
N LEU A 12 2.34 9.23 -21.66
CA LEU A 12 3.40 8.28 -21.30
C LEU A 12 3.92 8.52 -19.88
N VAL A 13 4.03 9.78 -19.45
CA VAL A 13 4.41 10.15 -18.07
C VAL A 13 3.31 9.75 -17.08
N ILE A 14 2.03 9.94 -17.44
CA ILE A 14 0.90 9.51 -16.62
C ILE A 14 0.97 8.00 -16.36
N LYS A 15 1.22 7.17 -17.39
CA LYS A 15 1.31 5.70 -17.25
C LYS A 15 2.47 5.22 -16.36
N ILE A 16 3.60 5.94 -16.36
CA ILE A 16 4.73 5.62 -15.47
C ILE A 16 4.39 6.02 -14.04
N GLY A 17 3.77 7.18 -13.84
CA GLY A 17 3.23 7.60 -12.54
C GLY A 17 2.18 6.63 -11.99
N GLU A 18 1.28 6.15 -12.83
CA GLU A 18 0.26 5.14 -12.49
C GLU A 18 0.91 3.81 -12.06
N LYS A 19 1.89 3.30 -12.80
CA LYS A 19 2.61 2.07 -12.43
C LYS A 19 3.45 2.21 -11.16
N VAL A 20 4.11 3.35 -10.95
CA VAL A 20 4.86 3.62 -9.72
C VAL A 20 3.92 3.71 -8.52
N LYS A 21 2.75 4.34 -8.70
CA LYS A 21 1.70 4.40 -7.69
C LYS A 21 1.14 3.02 -7.39
N GLU A 22 0.84 2.20 -8.40
CA GLU A 22 0.35 0.83 -8.20
C GLU A 22 1.34 -0.06 -7.44
N GLU A 23 2.64 0.02 -7.76
CA GLU A 23 3.66 -0.80 -7.09
C GLU A 23 3.98 -0.27 -5.68
N ALA A 24 3.96 1.05 -5.49
CA ALA A 24 4.10 1.67 -4.18
C ALA A 24 2.91 1.38 -3.28
N ASP A 25 1.68 1.48 -3.80
CA ASP A 25 0.45 1.14 -3.07
C ASP A 25 0.43 -0.35 -2.73
N LYS A 26 0.88 -1.23 -3.64
CA LYS A 26 1.07 -2.66 -3.32
C LYS A 26 2.03 -2.86 -2.17
N GLN A 27 3.22 -2.26 -2.16
CA GLN A 27 4.18 -2.45 -1.06
C GLN A 27 3.73 -1.77 0.25
N LEU A 28 2.99 -0.66 0.16
CA LEU A 28 2.50 0.09 1.32
C LEU A 28 1.31 -0.59 2.00
N TYR A 29 0.48 -1.31 1.24
CA TYR A 29 -0.72 -2.00 1.72
C TYR A 29 -0.64 -3.53 1.60
N ASP A 30 0.55 -4.09 1.36
CA ASP A 30 0.76 -5.54 1.41
C ASP A 30 0.65 -6.02 2.87
N LEU A 31 -0.42 -6.78 3.15
CA LEU A 31 -0.72 -7.28 4.49
C LEU A 31 0.42 -8.09 5.12
N PRO A 32 1.04 -9.07 4.43
CA PRO A 32 2.22 -9.77 4.94
C PRO A 32 3.37 -8.83 5.31
N THR A 33 3.67 -7.84 4.47
CA THR A 33 4.75 -6.88 4.73
C THR A 33 4.45 -6.03 5.97
N ILE A 34 3.22 -5.54 6.13
CA ILE A 34 2.83 -4.75 7.31
C ILE A 34 2.91 -5.61 8.58
N GLN A 35 2.44 -6.85 8.53
CA GLN A 35 2.54 -7.80 9.65
C GLN A 35 4.00 -8.08 10.03
N GLN A 36 4.87 -8.28 9.04
CA GLN A 36 6.30 -8.49 9.30
C GLN A 36 6.94 -7.26 9.96
N LYS A 37 6.59 -6.05 9.52
CA LYS A 37 7.07 -4.80 10.12
C LYS A 37 6.60 -4.63 11.57
N LEU A 38 5.35 -4.98 11.88
CA LEU A 38 4.82 -4.97 13.25
C LEU A 38 5.60 -5.94 14.16
N ILE A 39 5.87 -7.16 13.69
CA ILE A 39 6.66 -8.15 14.44
C ILE A 39 8.08 -7.64 14.70
N GLN A 40 8.73 -7.08 13.67
CA GLN A 40 10.07 -6.51 13.81
C GLN A 40 10.10 -5.34 14.79
N LEU A 41 9.10 -4.46 14.71
CA LEU A 41 8.97 -3.30 15.59
C LEU A 41 8.81 -3.74 17.06
N GLN A 42 7.97 -4.74 17.32
CA GLN A 42 7.79 -5.32 18.66
C GLN A 42 9.10 -5.92 19.19
N MET A 43 9.81 -6.69 18.36
CA MET A 43 11.08 -7.29 18.75
C MET A 43 12.13 -6.22 19.11
N MET A 44 12.26 -5.15 18.32
CA MET A 44 13.18 -4.05 18.63
C MET A 44 12.82 -3.34 19.95
N TYR A 45 11.53 -3.15 20.21
CA TYR A 45 11.08 -2.59 21.48
C TYR A 45 11.39 -3.52 22.67
N GLU A 46 11.12 -4.81 22.54
CA GLU A 46 11.42 -5.82 23.57
C GLU A 46 12.92 -5.93 23.88
N LEU A 47 13.78 -5.77 22.87
CA LEU A 47 15.24 -5.75 23.04
C LEU A 47 15.76 -4.42 23.60
N GLY A 48 14.90 -3.42 23.81
CA GLY A 48 15.27 -2.09 24.29
C GLY A 48 16.00 -1.23 23.24
N GLU A 49 15.97 -1.64 21.97
CA GLU A 49 16.60 -0.91 20.85
C GLU A 49 15.75 0.29 20.40
N LEU A 50 14.49 0.36 20.83
CA LEU A 50 13.53 1.40 20.48
C LEU A 50 12.86 2.00 21.73
N PRO A 51 12.84 3.33 21.91
CA PRO A 51 12.10 3.97 22.99
C PRO A 51 10.59 3.80 22.86
N ASP A 52 9.86 3.69 23.98
CA ASP A 52 8.39 3.51 24.04
C ASP A 52 7.62 4.53 23.17
N ALA A 53 8.00 5.82 23.23
CA ALA A 53 7.35 6.85 22.43
C ALA A 53 7.55 6.66 20.91
N ALA A 54 8.71 6.15 20.51
CA ALA A 54 9.01 5.87 19.10
C ALA A 54 8.32 4.58 18.64
N TYR A 55 8.25 3.57 19.51
CA TYR A 55 7.48 2.35 19.29
C TYR A 55 6.01 2.66 19.02
N LYS A 56 5.33 3.33 19.96
CA LYS A 56 3.90 3.64 19.87
C LYS A 56 3.54 4.41 18.60
N LYS A 57 4.35 5.42 18.25
CA LYS A 57 4.13 6.21 17.04
C LYS A 57 4.23 5.37 15.77
N GLN A 58 5.20 4.47 15.70
CA GLN A 58 5.40 3.60 14.53
C GLN A 58 4.35 2.48 14.48
N GLU A 59 3.97 1.93 15.64
CA GLU A 59 2.93 0.92 15.77
C GLU A 59 1.59 1.47 15.28
N GLU A 60 1.20 2.67 15.72
CA GLU A 60 -0.05 3.32 15.31
C GLU A 60 -0.12 3.52 13.78
N ASP A 61 0.95 3.99 13.16
CA ASP A 61 1.03 4.15 11.69
C ASP A 61 0.92 2.81 10.95
N LEU A 62 1.61 1.77 11.43
CA LEU A 62 1.53 0.43 10.84
C LEU A 62 0.14 -0.20 11.00
N LEU A 63 -0.49 -0.04 12.17
CA LEU A 63 -1.84 -0.53 12.42
C LEU A 63 -2.88 0.19 11.55
N HIS A 64 -2.76 1.51 11.38
CA HIS A 64 -3.63 2.25 10.48
C HIS A 64 -3.53 1.75 9.02
N ARG A 65 -2.32 1.48 8.54
CA ARG A 65 -2.10 0.88 7.22
C ARG A 65 -2.67 -0.52 7.13
N TYR A 66 -2.53 -1.32 8.17
CA TYR A 66 -3.08 -2.68 8.25
C TYR A 66 -4.61 -2.66 8.11
N GLU A 67 -5.29 -1.75 8.82
CA GLU A 67 -6.75 -1.59 8.75
C GLU A 67 -7.21 -1.24 7.33
N ILE A 68 -6.54 -0.28 6.68
CA ILE A 68 -6.84 0.10 5.30
C ILE A 68 -6.63 -1.09 4.37
N ALA A 69 -5.49 -1.77 4.48
CA ALA A 69 -5.17 -2.93 3.65
C ALA A 69 -6.20 -4.07 3.83
N LYS A 70 -6.63 -4.34 5.07
CA LYS A 70 -7.67 -5.34 5.34
C LYS A 70 -9.02 -4.97 4.76
N ARG A 71 -9.41 -3.70 4.85
CA ARG A 71 -10.66 -3.23 4.24
C ARG A 71 -10.64 -3.41 2.72
N LEU A 72 -9.54 -3.01 2.06
CA LEU A 72 -9.37 -3.17 0.62
C LEU A 72 -9.40 -4.64 0.19
N GLU A 73 -8.76 -5.52 0.96
CA GLU A 73 -8.84 -6.97 0.74
C GLU A 73 -10.30 -7.44 0.78
N MET A 74 -11.05 -7.12 1.84
CA MET A 74 -12.45 -7.52 1.98
C MET A 74 -13.33 -6.99 0.84
N GLU A 75 -13.19 -5.72 0.47
CA GLU A 75 -13.93 -5.11 -0.66
C GLU A 75 -13.67 -5.85 -1.97
N GLN A 76 -12.41 -6.20 -2.26
CA GLN A 76 -12.05 -6.99 -3.43
C GLN A 76 -12.66 -8.39 -3.41
N TRP A 77 -12.63 -9.07 -2.25
CA TRP A 77 -13.28 -10.38 -2.07
C TRP A 77 -14.80 -10.31 -2.29
N GLU A 78 -15.46 -9.28 -1.77
CA GLU A 78 -16.90 -9.05 -1.98
C GLU A 78 -17.23 -8.82 -3.46
N GLU A 79 -16.43 -8.03 -4.19
CA GLU A 79 -16.63 -7.85 -5.63
C GLU A 79 -16.49 -9.16 -6.41
N LEU A 80 -15.47 -9.96 -6.10
CA LEU A 80 -15.21 -11.23 -6.77
C LEU A 80 -16.34 -12.24 -6.54
N THR A 81 -16.89 -12.28 -5.32
CA THR A 81 -18.02 -13.16 -4.97
C THR A 81 -19.32 -12.70 -5.63
N LYS A 82 -19.58 -11.39 -5.72
CA LYS A 82 -20.74 -10.84 -6.44
C LYS A 82 -20.69 -11.12 -7.95
N ARG A 83 -19.52 -11.06 -8.59
CA ARG A 83 -19.35 -11.33 -10.03
C ARG A 83 -19.50 -12.81 -10.42
N LYS A 84 -19.25 -13.75 -9.50
CA LYS A 84 -19.40 -15.19 -9.76
C LYS A 84 -20.80 -15.73 -9.53
N GLY A 85 -21.68 -14.96 -8.88
CA GLY A 85 -23.05 -15.35 -8.55
C GLY A 85 -24.14 -14.75 -9.46
N GLY A 86 -23.77 -14.04 -10.52
CA GLY A 86 -24.69 -13.41 -11.49
C GLY A 86 -24.66 -14.06 -12.86
#